data_AF-A0A956MDE7-F1
#
_entry.id   AF-A0A956MDE7-F1
#
_cell.length_a   1.000
_cell.length_b   1.000
_cell.length_c   1.000
_cell.angle_alpha   90.00
_cell.angle_beta   90.00
_cell.angle_gamma   90.00
#
_symmetry.space_group_name_H-M   'P 1'
#
loop_
_entity.id
_entity.type
_entity.pdbx_description
1 polymer ?
#
loop_
_entity_poly.entity_id
_entity_poly.type
_entity_poly.pdbx_seq_one_letter_code
_entity_poly.pdbx_strand_id
1 'polypeptide(L)'
;MKKTIGFLLFIAFGFLMQCSQKENDIYLFSYFKDNGQDGLHLAYSYDGLKWHALKNDQSFLTPQIGNAKLMRDPCILLDADDTFHMVWTVSWWDKGIGYASSKDLINWSEQKFIPVMEHEPDAKNCWAPEIFYDDQKDQYLIFWATTIPGRFPDTDFQSNSGKKGEGNNHRMYYVTTKDFKTFSQTKVFYNKGFNVIDATIIKTDSEYVMFLKNESNKPFTPQKNIRIAKSEFAEGPYSEASEPITGDYWAEGPTVIKIGDYWHLYFDKYMLKSYGLLVSNDLINWIDKSNKLIFPEGLRHGTVFKVPASILKILKAKE
;
A
#
# COMPACT_ATOMS: atom_id res chain seq x y z
N MET A 1 -76.71 -30.44 25.46
CA MET A 1 -76.06 -29.45 24.59
C MET A 1 -74.88 -28.83 25.33
N LYS A 2 -73.65 -29.31 25.09
CA LYS A 2 -72.42 -28.76 25.67
C LYS A 2 -71.90 -27.66 24.73
N LYS A 3 -71.72 -26.42 25.23
CA LYS A 3 -71.01 -25.35 24.49
C LYS A 3 -69.62 -25.20 25.10
N THR A 4 -68.62 -25.49 24.29
CA THR A 4 -67.19 -25.41 24.58
C THR A 4 -66.75 -23.94 24.48
N ILE A 5 -66.07 -23.44 25.52
CA ILE A 5 -65.43 -22.12 25.53
C ILE A 5 -64.04 -22.27 24.88
N GLY A 6 -63.82 -21.60 23.76
CA GLY A 6 -62.53 -21.54 23.08
C GLY A 6 -61.63 -20.47 23.69
N PHE A 7 -60.47 -20.87 24.19
CA PHE A 7 -59.39 -19.99 24.65
C PHE A 7 -58.50 -19.64 23.45
N LEU A 8 -58.45 -18.37 23.06
CA LEU A 8 -57.54 -17.88 22.03
C LEU A 8 -56.22 -17.47 22.70
N LEU A 9 -55.17 -18.27 22.49
CA LEU A 9 -53.79 -17.92 22.86
C LEU A 9 -53.26 -16.89 21.85
N PHE A 10 -53.00 -15.67 22.33
CA PHE A 10 -52.22 -14.67 21.60
C PHE A 10 -50.73 -14.99 21.79
N ILE A 11 -50.08 -15.54 20.75
CA ILE A 11 -48.62 -15.68 20.71
C ILE A 11 -48.06 -14.37 20.15
N ALA A 12 -47.49 -13.54 21.03
CA ALA A 12 -46.74 -12.35 20.63
C ALA A 12 -45.37 -12.79 20.08
N PHE A 13 -45.21 -12.75 18.75
CA PHE A 13 -43.91 -12.90 18.10
C PHE A 13 -43.13 -11.59 18.28
N GLY A 14 -42.23 -11.55 19.26
CA GLY A 14 -41.28 -10.47 19.44
C GLY A 14 -40.25 -10.49 18.31
N PHE A 15 -40.39 -9.60 17.33
CA PHE A 15 -39.30 -9.27 16.40
C PHE A 15 -38.19 -8.57 17.19
N LEU A 16 -37.15 -9.32 17.54
CA LEU A 16 -35.89 -8.74 18.00
C LEU A 16 -35.23 -8.07 16.77
N MET A 17 -35.40 -6.76 16.66
CA MET A 17 -34.53 -5.92 15.82
C MET A 17 -33.12 -6.03 16.39
N GLN A 18 -32.28 -6.86 15.77
CA GLN A 18 -30.85 -6.82 15.99
C GLN A 18 -30.37 -5.46 15.46
N CYS A 19 -30.13 -4.50 16.34
CA CYS A 19 -29.31 -3.34 16.01
C CYS A 19 -27.93 -3.90 15.62
N SER A 20 -27.65 -3.95 14.32
CA SER A 20 -26.29 -4.10 13.82
C SER A 20 -25.51 -2.90 14.34
N GLN A 21 -24.76 -3.10 15.42
CA GLN A 21 -23.83 -2.12 15.92
C GLN A 21 -22.79 -1.98 14.81
N LYS A 22 -22.76 -0.80 14.16
CA LYS A 22 -21.78 -0.48 13.12
C LYS A 22 -20.41 -0.79 13.72
N GLU A 23 -19.75 -1.82 13.20
CA GLU A 23 -18.41 -2.18 13.66
C GLU A 23 -17.54 -0.95 13.46
N ASN A 24 -16.87 -0.47 14.51
CA ASN A 24 -15.96 0.64 14.35
C ASN A 24 -14.82 0.19 13.43
N ASP A 25 -14.63 0.91 12.34
CA ASP A 25 -13.56 0.66 11.39
C ASP A 25 -12.21 0.65 12.12
N ILE A 26 -11.47 -0.46 12.00
CA ILE A 26 -10.10 -0.56 12.50
C ILE A 26 -9.15 -0.39 11.33
N TYR A 27 -8.12 0.42 11.54
CA TYR A 27 -7.04 0.59 10.58
C TYR A 27 -5.82 -0.16 11.05
N LEU A 28 -5.20 -0.91 10.13
CA LEU A 28 -3.88 -1.50 10.31
C LEU A 28 -2.88 -0.81 9.40
N PHE A 29 -1.61 -0.86 9.80
CA PHE A 29 -0.48 -0.38 9.03
C PHE A 29 0.56 -1.49 8.96
N SER A 30 0.86 -1.99 7.75
CA SER A 30 2.03 -2.84 7.51
C SER A 30 3.26 -1.99 7.35
N TYR A 31 4.36 -2.36 8.00
CA TYR A 31 5.62 -1.65 7.86
C TYR A 31 6.81 -2.57 8.08
N PHE A 32 7.99 -2.02 7.84
CA PHE A 32 9.27 -2.62 8.21
C PHE A 32 10.08 -1.62 9.04
N LYS A 33 11.12 -2.14 9.69
CA LYS A 33 12.08 -1.33 10.45
C LYS A 33 13.47 -1.46 9.85
N ASP A 34 14.33 -0.47 10.12
CA ASP A 34 15.70 -0.41 9.60
C ASP A 34 15.78 -0.65 8.08
N ASN A 35 16.35 -1.78 7.67
CA ASN A 35 16.45 -2.21 6.29
C ASN A 35 15.49 -3.35 5.91
N GLY A 36 14.64 -3.80 6.84
CA GLY A 36 13.64 -4.85 6.62
C GLY A 36 14.15 -6.28 6.87
N GLN A 37 15.27 -6.43 7.57
CA GLN A 37 15.90 -7.74 7.81
C GLN A 37 15.12 -8.65 8.77
N ASP A 38 14.31 -8.08 9.68
CA ASP A 38 13.55 -8.85 10.68
C ASP A 38 12.14 -9.20 10.20
N GLY A 39 11.54 -8.36 9.35
CA GLY A 39 10.40 -8.69 8.52
C GLY A 39 9.19 -7.78 8.68
N LEU A 40 7.99 -8.37 8.57
CA LEU A 40 6.71 -7.67 8.64
C LEU A 40 6.43 -7.18 10.07
N HIS A 41 6.13 -5.91 10.23
CA HIS A 41 5.54 -5.36 11.45
C HIS A 41 4.13 -4.84 11.17
N LEU A 42 3.29 -4.82 12.22
CA LEU A 42 1.92 -4.33 12.14
C LEU A 42 1.64 -3.36 13.28
N ALA A 43 0.96 -2.27 12.96
CA ALA A 43 0.41 -1.33 13.93
C ALA A 43 -1.08 -1.17 13.67
N TYR A 44 -1.82 -0.73 14.69
CA TYR A 44 -3.25 -0.46 14.58
C TYR A 44 -3.60 0.95 15.02
N SER A 45 -4.69 1.48 14.48
CA SER A 45 -5.30 2.74 14.88
C SER A 45 -6.82 2.66 14.83
N TYR A 46 -7.47 3.36 15.77
CA TYR A 46 -8.92 3.56 15.76
C TYR A 46 -9.32 4.88 15.08
N ASP A 47 -8.41 5.84 15.01
CA ASP A 47 -8.68 7.21 14.57
C ASP A 47 -7.84 7.64 13.35
N GLY A 48 -6.89 6.81 12.91
CA GLY A 48 -5.93 7.13 11.85
C GLY A 48 -4.85 8.13 12.28
N LEU A 49 -4.80 8.55 13.55
CA LEU A 49 -3.83 9.53 14.03
C LEU A 49 -2.84 8.90 15.01
N LYS A 50 -3.33 8.02 15.89
CA LYS A 50 -2.54 7.34 16.90
C LYS A 50 -2.38 5.87 16.51
N TRP A 51 -1.15 5.51 16.18
CA TRP A 51 -0.78 4.16 15.78
C TRP A 51 -0.04 3.47 16.91
N HIS A 52 -0.48 2.26 17.21
CA HIS A 52 0.07 1.42 18.27
C HIS A 52 0.65 0.16 17.64
N ALA A 53 1.94 -0.10 17.86
CA ALA A 53 2.57 -1.33 17.42
C ALA A 53 1.88 -2.55 18.07
N LEU A 54 1.71 -3.61 17.29
CA LEU A 54 1.23 -4.91 17.77
C LEU A 54 2.41 -5.79 18.18
N LYS A 55 2.13 -6.82 18.99
CA LYS A 55 3.11 -7.86 19.34
C LYS A 55 4.41 -7.29 19.92
N ASN A 56 4.30 -6.26 20.77
CA ASN A 56 5.45 -5.55 21.33
C ASN A 56 6.48 -5.09 20.26
N ASP A 57 5.98 -4.70 19.08
CA ASP A 57 6.79 -4.27 17.92
C ASP A 57 7.77 -5.36 17.43
N GLN A 58 7.37 -6.63 17.56
CA GLN A 58 8.08 -7.77 16.99
C GLN A 58 7.54 -8.15 15.61
N SER A 59 8.42 -8.68 14.77
CA SER A 59 8.08 -9.16 13.43
C SER A 59 7.02 -10.30 13.46
N PHE A 60 6.05 -10.20 12.56
CA PHE A 60 5.00 -11.18 12.26
C PHE A 60 5.45 -12.21 11.22
N LEU A 61 6.36 -11.83 10.32
CA LEU A 61 6.86 -12.72 9.27
C LEU A 61 8.28 -12.34 8.87
N THR A 62 9.24 -13.21 9.16
CA THR A 62 10.65 -13.01 8.77
C THR A 62 10.87 -13.39 7.29
N PRO A 63 11.51 -12.54 6.47
CA PRO A 63 11.79 -12.83 5.07
C PRO A 63 12.72 -14.03 4.90
N GLN A 64 12.37 -14.93 3.97
CA GLN A 64 13.16 -16.13 3.64
C GLN A 64 13.60 -16.19 2.17
N ILE A 65 13.06 -15.30 1.33
CA ILE A 65 13.26 -15.27 -0.12
C ILE A 65 13.99 -14.01 -0.58
N GLY A 66 14.52 -14.06 -1.82
CA GLY A 66 15.39 -13.03 -2.38
C GLY A 66 16.83 -13.15 -1.90
N ASN A 67 17.75 -12.56 -2.65
CA ASN A 67 19.18 -12.70 -2.40
C ASN A 67 19.61 -12.05 -1.08
N ALA A 68 18.99 -10.94 -0.71
CA ALA A 68 19.27 -10.21 0.52
C ALA A 68 18.35 -10.62 1.69
N LYS A 69 17.28 -11.38 1.43
CA LYS A 69 16.25 -11.75 2.41
C LYS A 69 15.73 -10.56 3.21
N LEU A 70 15.28 -9.53 2.50
CA LEU A 70 14.66 -8.35 3.10
C LEU A 70 13.15 -8.39 2.93
N MET A 71 12.44 -7.72 3.83
CA MET A 71 11.05 -7.35 3.66
C MET A 71 10.94 -5.84 3.83
N ARG A 72 11.00 -5.13 2.72
CA ARG A 72 10.77 -3.68 2.70
C ARG A 72 9.48 -3.36 1.97
N ASP A 73 8.89 -2.25 2.37
CA ASP A 73 7.71 -1.67 1.73
C ASP A 73 6.56 -2.71 1.63
N PRO A 74 6.19 -3.40 2.73
CA PRO A 74 5.17 -4.45 2.65
C PRO A 74 3.80 -3.85 2.38
N CYS A 75 3.19 -4.24 1.26
CA CYS A 75 1.82 -3.89 0.90
C CYS A 75 0.88 -5.06 1.19
N ILE A 76 -0.17 -4.82 1.97
CA ILE A 76 -1.22 -5.80 2.26
C ILE A 76 -2.55 -5.35 1.68
N LEU A 77 -3.20 -6.24 0.93
CA LEU A 77 -4.59 -6.12 0.49
C LEU A 77 -5.45 -7.17 1.20
N LEU A 78 -6.58 -6.76 1.77
CA LEU A 78 -7.64 -7.68 2.21
C LEU A 78 -8.61 -7.93 1.05
N ASP A 79 -8.68 -9.17 0.61
CA ASP A 79 -9.54 -9.61 -0.47
C ASP A 79 -10.98 -9.94 -0.01
N ALA A 80 -11.90 -10.05 -0.97
CA ALA A 80 -13.31 -10.31 -0.71
C ALA A 80 -13.59 -11.68 -0.07
N ASP A 81 -12.65 -12.62 -0.16
CA ASP A 81 -12.74 -13.95 0.47
C ASP A 81 -12.10 -14.00 1.88
N ASP A 82 -11.81 -12.84 2.46
CA ASP A 82 -11.08 -12.65 3.72
C ASP A 82 -9.61 -13.12 3.68
N THR A 83 -9.00 -13.25 2.50
CA THR A 83 -7.55 -13.45 2.36
C THR A 83 -6.79 -12.14 2.41
N PHE A 84 -5.76 -12.07 3.23
CA PHE A 84 -4.74 -11.04 3.14
C PHE A 84 -3.68 -11.48 2.14
N HIS A 85 -3.49 -10.70 1.07
CA HIS A 85 -2.39 -10.85 0.13
C HIS A 85 -1.32 -9.82 0.44
N MET A 86 -0.06 -10.25 0.51
CA MET A 86 1.06 -9.37 0.75
C MET A 86 2.09 -9.47 -0.35
N VAL A 87 2.62 -8.32 -0.79
CA VAL A 87 3.83 -8.20 -1.60
C VAL A 87 4.85 -7.29 -0.93
N TRP A 88 6.13 -7.47 -1.26
CA TRP A 88 7.22 -6.66 -0.68
C TRP A 88 8.49 -6.66 -1.55
N THR A 89 9.38 -5.71 -1.28
CA THR A 89 10.75 -5.66 -1.83
C THR A 89 11.64 -6.69 -1.13
N VAL A 90 12.17 -7.67 -1.86
CA VAL A 90 12.98 -8.77 -1.31
C VAL A 90 14.48 -8.48 -1.18
N SER A 91 14.98 -7.51 -1.95
CA SER A 91 16.39 -7.17 -2.07
C SER A 91 16.57 -5.81 -2.76
N TRP A 92 17.75 -5.21 -2.61
CA TRP A 92 18.12 -3.99 -3.33
C TRP A 92 18.26 -4.21 -4.84
N TRP A 93 18.69 -5.41 -5.29
CA TRP A 93 19.13 -5.65 -6.66
C TRP A 93 18.53 -6.91 -7.30
N ASP A 94 17.38 -7.37 -6.80
CA ASP A 94 16.67 -8.50 -7.39
C ASP A 94 15.66 -8.04 -8.46
N LYS A 95 15.37 -8.94 -9.40
CA LYS A 95 14.42 -8.75 -10.51
C LYS A 95 13.02 -9.30 -10.20
N GLY A 96 12.71 -9.44 -8.92
CA GLY A 96 11.43 -9.97 -8.47
C GLY A 96 11.00 -9.37 -7.15
N ILE A 97 9.78 -9.71 -6.76
CA ILE A 97 9.13 -9.28 -5.53
C ILE A 97 8.71 -10.49 -4.71
N GLY A 98 8.46 -10.28 -3.43
CA GLY A 98 7.94 -11.32 -2.56
C GLY A 98 6.42 -11.39 -2.61
N TYR A 99 5.86 -12.56 -2.33
CA TYR A 99 4.45 -12.78 -2.12
C TYR A 99 4.17 -13.81 -1.03
N ALA A 100 3.17 -13.54 -0.21
CA ALA A 100 2.60 -14.49 0.74
C ALA A 100 1.13 -14.12 1.01
N SER A 101 0.34 -15.08 1.50
CA SER A 101 -1.05 -14.85 1.88
C SER A 101 -1.34 -15.38 3.28
N SER A 102 -2.34 -14.80 3.95
CA SER A 102 -2.79 -15.22 5.27
C SER A 102 -4.31 -15.06 5.42
N LYS A 103 -4.93 -15.81 6.33
CA LYS A 103 -6.32 -15.59 6.74
C LYS A 103 -6.45 -14.79 8.04
N ASP A 104 -5.35 -14.57 8.77
CA ASP A 104 -5.36 -13.99 10.11
C ASP A 104 -4.18 -13.05 10.42
N LEU A 105 -3.33 -12.76 9.42
CA LEU A 105 -2.11 -11.95 9.52
C LEU A 105 -1.03 -12.53 10.47
N ILE A 106 -1.23 -13.74 10.98
CA ILE A 106 -0.31 -14.44 11.90
C ILE A 106 0.28 -15.66 11.21
N ASN A 107 -0.59 -16.51 10.65
CA ASN A 107 -0.23 -17.72 9.95
C ASN A 107 -0.15 -17.40 8.46
N TRP A 108 1.07 -17.22 7.98
CA TRP A 108 1.37 -16.91 6.59
C TRP A 108 1.66 -18.17 5.79
N SER A 109 1.27 -18.16 4.52
CA SER A 109 1.68 -19.18 3.55
C SER A 109 3.19 -19.20 3.36
N GLU A 110 3.68 -20.22 2.67
CA GLU A 110 5.02 -20.19 2.10
C GLU A 110 5.24 -18.90 1.28
N GLN A 111 6.41 -18.29 1.47
CA GLN A 111 6.82 -17.10 0.73
C GLN A 111 7.24 -17.49 -0.68
N LYS A 112 6.74 -16.76 -1.68
CA LYS A 112 7.04 -16.99 -3.10
C LYS A 112 7.76 -15.80 -3.67
N PHE A 113 8.81 -16.07 -4.44
CA PHE A 113 9.46 -15.05 -5.27
C PHE A 113 8.72 -14.96 -6.60
N ILE A 114 8.19 -13.79 -6.94
CA ILE A 114 7.55 -13.51 -8.22
C ILE A 114 8.56 -12.79 -9.13
N PRO A 115 9.03 -13.43 -10.22
CA PRO A 115 10.12 -12.93 -11.08
C PRO A 115 9.63 -11.87 -12.09
N VAL A 116 9.02 -10.79 -11.61
CA VAL A 116 8.31 -9.79 -12.44
C VAL A 116 9.18 -9.06 -13.47
N MET A 117 10.51 -9.04 -13.32
CA MET A 117 11.47 -8.41 -14.24
C MET A 117 12.58 -9.37 -14.72
N GLU A 118 12.49 -10.67 -14.47
CA GLU A 118 13.55 -11.63 -14.83
C GLU A 118 13.80 -11.70 -16.35
N HIS A 119 12.75 -11.46 -17.14
CA HIS A 119 12.81 -11.36 -18.60
C HIS A 119 13.60 -10.14 -19.11
N GLU A 120 13.90 -9.16 -18.25
CA GLU A 120 14.66 -7.96 -18.59
C GLU A 120 16.11 -8.08 -18.10
N PRO A 121 17.09 -8.31 -18.99
CA PRO A 121 18.48 -8.58 -18.60
C PRO A 121 19.11 -7.40 -17.86
N ASP A 122 18.78 -6.17 -18.25
CA ASP A 122 19.34 -4.93 -17.70
C ASP A 122 18.51 -4.33 -16.56
N ALA A 123 17.43 -4.99 -16.13
CA ALA A 123 16.67 -4.55 -14.96
C ALA A 123 17.55 -4.63 -13.71
N LYS A 124 17.68 -3.51 -13.00
CA LYS A 124 18.49 -3.43 -11.78
C LYS A 124 17.76 -3.90 -10.53
N ASN A 125 16.44 -3.71 -10.46
CA ASN A 125 15.69 -3.81 -9.21
C ASN A 125 14.17 -3.98 -9.41
N CYS A 126 13.46 -4.45 -8.39
CA CYS A 126 12.02 -4.33 -8.22
C CYS A 126 11.70 -3.80 -6.82
N TRP A 127 11.32 -2.53 -6.69
CA TRP A 127 11.13 -1.86 -5.40
C TRP A 127 9.70 -1.40 -5.16
N ALA A 128 9.32 -1.37 -3.89
CA ALA A 128 8.06 -0.87 -3.36
C ALA A 128 6.83 -1.37 -4.13
N PRO A 129 6.60 -2.70 -4.17
CA PRO A 129 5.43 -3.23 -4.83
C PRO A 129 4.15 -2.91 -4.03
N GLU A 130 3.08 -2.59 -4.75
CA GLU A 130 1.74 -2.36 -4.22
C GLU A 130 0.73 -3.25 -4.97
N ILE A 131 -0.40 -3.56 -4.31
CA ILE A 131 -1.50 -4.35 -4.88
C ILE A 131 -2.76 -3.49 -4.89
N PHE A 132 -3.47 -3.49 -6.02
CA PHE A 132 -4.79 -2.91 -6.12
C PHE A 132 -5.76 -3.89 -6.80
N TYR A 133 -6.96 -4.05 -6.24
CA TYR A 133 -8.01 -4.84 -6.87
C TYR A 133 -8.86 -3.96 -7.80
N ASP A 134 -8.83 -4.28 -9.09
CA ASP A 134 -9.63 -3.64 -10.14
C ASP A 134 -10.94 -4.39 -10.34
N ASP A 135 -11.97 -3.94 -9.63
CA ASP A 135 -13.33 -4.47 -9.67
C ASP A 135 -13.99 -4.41 -11.06
N GLN A 136 -13.58 -3.48 -11.93
CA GLN A 136 -14.13 -3.36 -13.29
C GLN A 136 -13.74 -4.55 -14.18
N LYS A 137 -12.57 -5.14 -13.93
CA LYS A 137 -12.01 -6.26 -14.70
C LYS A 137 -11.89 -7.55 -13.89
N ASP A 138 -12.22 -7.49 -12.61
CA ASP A 138 -12.10 -8.59 -11.65
C ASP A 138 -10.67 -9.18 -11.67
N GLN A 139 -9.69 -8.34 -11.37
CA GLN A 139 -8.27 -8.70 -11.37
C GLN A 139 -7.48 -7.84 -10.38
N TYR A 140 -6.31 -8.32 -9.97
CA TYR A 140 -5.33 -7.53 -9.22
C TYR A 140 -4.31 -6.92 -10.15
N LEU A 141 -4.00 -5.65 -9.91
CA LEU A 141 -2.80 -5.00 -10.43
C LEU A 141 -1.73 -5.08 -9.35
N ILE A 142 -0.54 -5.52 -9.75
CA ILE A 142 0.66 -5.43 -8.91
C ILE A 142 1.64 -4.52 -9.63
N PHE A 143 2.09 -3.47 -8.96
CA PHE A 143 2.95 -2.45 -9.59
C PHE A 143 4.11 -2.05 -8.69
N TRP A 144 5.26 -1.75 -9.30
CA TRP A 144 6.54 -1.53 -8.60
C TRP A 144 7.47 -0.62 -9.42
N ALA A 145 8.56 -0.14 -8.80
CA ALA A 145 9.55 0.71 -9.45
C ALA A 145 10.78 -0.10 -9.92
N THR A 146 11.20 0.10 -11.16
CA THR A 146 12.40 -0.53 -11.74
C THR A 146 13.24 0.46 -12.54
N THR A 147 14.55 0.42 -12.35
CA THR A 147 15.52 1.06 -13.26
C THR A 147 15.98 0.06 -14.32
N ILE A 148 15.93 0.48 -15.59
CA ILE A 148 16.61 -0.19 -16.70
C ILE A 148 17.47 0.87 -17.41
N PRO A 149 18.81 0.84 -17.25
CA PRO A 149 19.70 1.86 -17.81
C PRO A 149 19.49 2.06 -19.31
N GLY A 150 19.54 3.30 -19.77
CA GLY A 150 19.41 3.64 -21.19
C GLY A 150 18.00 3.51 -21.78
N ARG A 151 17.02 2.90 -21.08
CA ARG A 151 15.66 2.72 -21.60
C ARG A 151 14.89 4.02 -21.76
N PHE A 152 15.11 4.97 -20.85
CA PHE A 152 14.48 6.29 -20.87
C PHE A 152 15.57 7.37 -20.97
N PRO A 153 16.22 7.50 -22.14
CA PRO A 153 17.45 8.29 -22.30
C PRO A 153 17.28 9.78 -21.94
N ASP A 154 16.07 10.31 -22.11
CA ASP A 154 15.74 11.72 -21.85
C ASP A 154 15.71 12.08 -20.36
N THR A 155 15.67 11.09 -19.48
CA THR A 155 15.67 11.31 -18.02
C THR A 155 16.73 10.47 -17.30
N ASP A 156 17.56 9.73 -18.02
CA ASP A 156 18.47 8.74 -17.45
C ASP A 156 19.62 9.34 -16.62
N PHE A 157 19.69 10.67 -16.61
CA PHE A 157 20.59 11.47 -15.79
C PHE A 157 19.92 12.02 -14.52
N GLN A 158 18.60 11.88 -14.34
CA GLN A 158 17.81 12.39 -13.19
C GLN A 158 17.94 11.51 -11.93
N SER A 159 19.15 11.14 -11.56
CA SER A 159 19.41 10.16 -10.50
C SER A 159 20.37 10.70 -9.44
N ASN A 160 20.68 9.88 -8.44
CA ASN A 160 21.67 10.21 -7.41
C ASN A 160 23.08 10.49 -7.98
N SER A 161 23.43 9.94 -9.16
CA SER A 161 24.72 10.20 -9.81
C SER A 161 24.73 11.47 -10.67
N GLY A 162 23.57 11.90 -11.20
CA GLY A 162 23.48 13.00 -12.17
C GLY A 162 24.05 12.68 -13.55
N LYS A 163 24.48 11.44 -13.79
CA LYS A 163 25.09 10.98 -15.03
C LYS A 163 24.21 9.93 -15.71
N LYS A 164 24.11 10.03 -17.03
CA LYS A 164 23.31 9.13 -17.87
C LYS A 164 23.73 7.67 -17.64
N GLY A 165 22.77 6.81 -17.29
CA GLY A 165 22.96 5.35 -17.17
C GLY A 165 23.64 4.85 -15.90
N GLU A 166 24.28 5.73 -15.12
CA GLU A 166 25.02 5.30 -13.92
C GLU A 166 24.12 5.11 -12.69
N GLY A 167 23.16 6.02 -12.46
CA GLY A 167 22.30 5.97 -11.28
C GLY A 167 21.02 5.16 -11.47
N ASN A 168 20.09 5.34 -10.52
CA ASN A 168 18.77 4.74 -10.59
C ASN A 168 17.76 5.73 -11.15
N ASN A 169 17.32 5.50 -12.39
CA ASN A 169 16.27 6.24 -13.09
C ASN A 169 15.07 5.29 -13.26
N HIS A 170 14.20 5.29 -12.26
CA HIS A 170 13.09 4.38 -12.15
C HIS A 170 11.92 4.80 -13.04
N ARG A 171 11.15 3.79 -13.47
CA ARG A 171 9.75 3.92 -13.88
C ARG A 171 8.90 2.93 -13.12
N MET A 172 7.60 3.25 -13.06
CA MET A 172 6.63 2.30 -12.55
C MET A 172 6.30 1.27 -13.63
N TYR A 173 6.22 0.01 -13.24
CA TYR A 173 5.81 -1.12 -14.06
C TYR A 173 4.67 -1.85 -13.35
N TYR A 174 3.89 -2.63 -14.10
CA TYR A 174 2.84 -3.44 -13.53
C TYR A 174 2.66 -4.78 -14.25
N VAL A 175 2.06 -5.74 -13.55
CA VAL A 175 1.40 -6.93 -14.09
C VAL A 175 -0.03 -6.99 -13.58
N THR A 176 -0.86 -7.77 -14.26
CA THR A 176 -2.16 -8.19 -13.72
C THR A 176 -2.18 -9.67 -13.40
N THR A 177 -3.02 -10.06 -12.45
CA THR A 177 -3.28 -11.46 -12.08
C THR A 177 -4.70 -11.61 -11.55
N LYS A 178 -5.26 -12.82 -11.62
CA LYS A 178 -6.52 -13.15 -10.94
C LYS A 178 -6.33 -14.08 -9.75
N ASP A 179 -5.14 -14.66 -9.58
CA ASP A 179 -4.91 -15.79 -8.69
C ASP A 179 -3.55 -15.77 -7.96
N PHE A 180 -2.74 -14.73 -8.19
CA PHE A 180 -1.35 -14.61 -7.68
C PHE A 180 -0.44 -15.78 -8.06
N LYS A 181 -0.76 -16.48 -9.16
CA LYS A 181 0.04 -17.58 -9.72
C LYS A 181 0.36 -17.33 -11.19
N THR A 182 -0.62 -16.85 -11.94
CA THR A 182 -0.50 -16.53 -13.36
C THR A 182 -0.50 -15.01 -13.52
N PHE A 183 0.49 -14.48 -14.22
CA PHE A 183 0.68 -13.05 -14.39
C PHE A 183 0.66 -12.67 -15.87
N SER A 184 0.16 -11.48 -16.18
CA SER A 184 0.31 -10.89 -17.50
C SER A 184 1.78 -10.63 -17.82
N GLN A 185 2.06 -10.26 -19.08
CA GLN A 185 3.33 -9.62 -19.39
C GLN A 185 3.45 -8.29 -18.63
N THR A 186 4.68 -7.98 -18.22
CA THR A 186 5.00 -6.71 -17.57
C THR A 186 4.85 -5.55 -18.55
N LYS A 187 4.25 -4.45 -18.08
CA LYS A 187 4.05 -3.22 -18.86
C LYS A 187 4.53 -2.02 -18.06
N VAL A 188 4.93 -0.96 -18.75
CA VAL A 188 5.19 0.35 -18.12
C VAL A 188 3.86 0.89 -17.60
N PHE A 189 3.82 1.22 -16.31
CA PHE A 189 2.64 1.77 -15.64
C PHE A 189 2.62 3.29 -15.66
N TYR A 190 3.77 3.93 -15.41
CA TYR A 190 3.90 5.38 -15.39
C TYR A 190 5.26 5.84 -15.89
N ASN A 191 5.25 6.70 -16.93
CA ASN A 191 6.44 7.35 -17.50
C ASN A 191 6.05 8.71 -18.09
N LYS A 192 6.16 9.76 -17.27
CA LYS A 192 5.78 11.13 -17.64
C LYS A 192 6.94 12.12 -17.46
N GLY A 193 8.10 11.76 -17.99
CA GLY A 193 9.24 12.67 -18.09
C GLY A 193 10.07 12.88 -16.81
N PHE A 194 9.85 12.08 -15.76
CA PHE A 194 10.70 12.14 -14.56
C PHE A 194 10.90 10.79 -13.88
N ASN A 195 11.98 10.71 -13.08
CA ASN A 195 12.32 9.54 -12.25
C ASN A 195 11.26 9.31 -11.16
N VAL A 196 10.58 8.17 -11.18
CA VAL A 196 9.40 7.89 -10.33
C VAL A 196 9.54 6.58 -9.56
N ILE A 197 9.19 6.62 -8.28
CA ILE A 197 9.13 5.44 -7.39
C ILE A 197 7.92 5.60 -6.46
N ASP A 198 7.59 4.56 -5.69
CA ASP A 198 6.59 4.56 -4.62
C ASP A 198 5.25 5.11 -5.09
N ALA A 199 4.53 4.30 -5.87
CA ALA A 199 3.17 4.61 -6.24
C ALA A 199 2.18 3.91 -5.31
N THR A 200 1.01 4.52 -5.12
CA THR A 200 -0.18 3.87 -4.58
C THR A 200 -1.40 4.40 -5.33
N ILE A 201 -2.45 3.61 -5.47
CA ILE A 201 -3.65 4.03 -6.21
C ILE A 201 -4.92 3.83 -5.37
N ILE A 202 -5.85 4.78 -5.51
CA ILE A 202 -7.20 4.68 -4.98
C ILE A 202 -8.20 4.80 -6.12
N LYS A 203 -9.40 4.24 -5.91
CA LYS A 203 -10.57 4.48 -6.77
C LYS A 203 -11.51 5.45 -6.08
N THR A 204 -11.98 6.43 -6.83
CA THR A 204 -13.08 7.33 -6.47
C THR A 204 -14.33 6.95 -7.27
N ASP A 205 -15.44 7.65 -7.05
CA ASP A 205 -16.69 7.37 -7.78
C ASP A 205 -16.56 7.62 -9.30
N SER A 206 -15.60 8.45 -9.73
CA SER A 206 -15.43 8.86 -11.13
C SER A 206 -14.12 8.44 -11.77
N GLU A 207 -13.06 8.25 -10.99
CA GLU A 207 -11.70 8.07 -11.53
C GLU A 207 -10.77 7.33 -10.56
N TYR A 208 -9.63 6.89 -11.09
CA TYR A 208 -8.50 6.35 -10.35
C TYR A 208 -7.47 7.44 -10.11
N VAL A 209 -6.96 7.53 -8.88
CA VAL A 209 -6.01 8.54 -8.46
C VAL A 209 -4.75 7.86 -7.96
N MET A 210 -3.64 8.09 -8.66
CA MET A 210 -2.31 7.63 -8.28
C MET A 210 -1.58 8.71 -7.51
N PHE A 211 -1.04 8.33 -6.36
CA PHE A 211 -0.05 9.10 -5.62
C PHE A 211 1.31 8.49 -5.91
N LEU A 212 2.30 9.31 -6.26
CA LEU A 212 3.62 8.83 -6.65
C LEU A 212 4.73 9.77 -6.20
N LYS A 213 5.91 9.23 -5.89
CA LYS A 213 7.09 10.02 -5.55
C LYS A 213 7.81 10.47 -6.82
N ASN A 214 8.07 11.77 -6.91
CA ASN A 214 9.09 12.30 -7.83
C ASN A 214 10.48 12.17 -7.20
N GLU A 215 11.24 11.20 -7.70
CA GLU A 215 12.57 10.82 -7.18
C GLU A 215 13.71 11.60 -7.83
N SER A 216 13.40 12.49 -8.78
CA SER A 216 14.39 13.29 -9.50
C SER A 216 15.35 13.97 -8.54
N ASN A 217 16.64 13.84 -8.85
CA ASN A 217 17.74 14.33 -8.04
C ASN A 217 18.70 15.12 -8.95
N LYS A 218 20.00 14.84 -8.87
CA LYS A 218 21.01 15.48 -9.73
C LYS A 218 20.71 15.22 -11.21
N PRO A 219 21.14 16.12 -12.12
CA PRO A 219 21.80 17.41 -11.86
C PRO A 219 20.83 18.52 -11.43
N PHE A 220 19.54 18.22 -11.27
CA PHE A 220 18.51 19.18 -10.89
C PHE A 220 18.43 19.35 -9.37
N THR A 221 17.65 20.36 -8.95
CA THR A 221 17.20 20.45 -7.57
C THR A 221 16.40 19.19 -7.22
N PRO A 222 16.77 18.47 -6.14
CA PRO A 222 16.04 17.28 -5.72
C PRO A 222 14.56 17.58 -5.52
N GLN A 223 13.71 16.75 -6.12
CA GLN A 223 12.26 16.89 -6.01
C GLN A 223 11.76 16.24 -4.72
N LYS A 224 11.94 14.91 -4.60
CA LYS A 224 11.66 14.12 -3.39
C LYS A 224 10.29 14.42 -2.76
N ASN A 225 9.29 14.60 -3.60
CA ASN A 225 7.94 15.00 -3.21
C ASN A 225 6.90 14.04 -3.77
N ILE A 226 5.73 14.00 -3.15
CA ILE A 226 4.58 13.25 -3.64
C ILE A 226 3.78 14.15 -4.59
N ARG A 227 3.28 13.56 -5.67
CA ARG A 227 2.42 14.17 -6.68
C ARG A 227 1.25 13.26 -7.00
N ILE A 228 0.24 13.81 -7.67
CA ILE A 228 -0.98 13.09 -8.06
C ILE A 228 -1.07 12.97 -9.57
N ALA A 229 -1.45 11.80 -10.08
CA ALA A 229 -1.87 11.59 -11.46
C ALA A 229 -3.22 10.87 -11.50
N LYS A 230 -4.02 11.08 -12.54
CA LYS A 230 -5.41 10.61 -12.63
C LYS A 230 -5.67 9.79 -13.88
N SER A 231 -6.60 8.85 -13.83
CA SER A 231 -6.98 7.98 -14.95
C SER A 231 -8.43 7.54 -14.84
N GLU A 232 -9.09 7.27 -15.97
CA GLU A 232 -10.41 6.62 -16.01
C GLU A 232 -10.35 5.11 -15.71
N PHE A 233 -9.16 4.50 -15.85
CA PHE A 233 -8.95 3.06 -15.66
C PHE A 233 -7.81 2.78 -14.68
N ALA A 234 -7.91 1.68 -13.91
CA ALA A 234 -6.89 1.27 -12.94
C ALA A 234 -5.49 1.12 -13.58
N GLU A 235 -5.43 0.55 -14.79
CA GLU A 235 -4.19 0.32 -15.57
C GLU A 235 -3.65 1.59 -16.25
N GLY A 236 -4.36 2.71 -16.20
CA GLY A 236 -4.03 3.91 -16.97
C GLY A 236 -4.67 3.96 -18.37
N PRO A 237 -4.21 4.87 -19.24
CA PRO A 237 -3.07 5.77 -19.03
C PRO A 237 -3.39 6.85 -17.99
N TYR A 238 -2.44 7.08 -17.08
CA TYR A 238 -2.51 8.20 -16.13
C TYR A 238 -2.07 9.51 -16.78
N SER A 239 -2.65 10.62 -16.29
CA SER A 239 -2.35 11.99 -16.69
C SER A 239 -0.88 12.37 -16.40
N GLU A 240 -0.48 13.57 -16.82
CA GLU A 240 0.69 14.22 -16.23
C GLU A 240 0.50 14.38 -14.71
N ALA A 241 1.61 14.38 -13.97
CA ALA A 241 1.58 14.55 -12.52
C ALA A 241 1.29 16.02 -12.16
N SER A 242 0.58 16.22 -11.05
CA SER A 242 0.36 17.53 -10.44
C SER A 242 1.68 18.19 -10.00
N GLU A 243 1.57 19.43 -9.56
CA GLU A 243 2.57 20.03 -8.68
C GLU A 243 2.71 19.23 -7.37
N PRO A 244 3.84 19.37 -6.65
CA PRO A 244 4.05 18.74 -5.35
C PRO A 244 2.92 19.02 -4.37
N ILE A 245 2.41 17.98 -3.69
CA ILE A 245 1.41 18.14 -2.61
C ILE A 245 2.04 18.17 -1.22
N THR A 246 3.29 17.72 -1.09
CA THR A 246 4.06 17.76 0.17
C THR A 246 4.82 19.07 0.32
N GLY A 247 5.15 19.44 1.56
CA GLY A 247 5.95 20.64 1.86
C GLY A 247 7.44 20.51 1.56
N ASP A 248 8.23 21.47 2.04
CA ASP A 248 9.69 21.57 1.83
C ASP A 248 10.47 20.58 2.71
N TYR A 249 10.30 19.30 2.42
CA TYR A 249 10.98 18.16 3.03
C TYR A 249 10.93 16.98 2.06
N TRP A 250 11.81 16.00 2.28
CA TRP A 250 11.83 14.80 1.45
C TRP A 250 10.78 13.80 1.94
N ALA A 251 9.88 13.41 1.05
CA ALA A 251 8.77 12.49 1.31
C ALA A 251 8.86 11.28 0.37
N GLU A 252 8.52 10.10 0.89
CA GLU A 252 8.47 8.85 0.14
C GLU A 252 7.40 7.90 0.68
N GLY A 253 7.13 6.83 -0.05
CA GLY A 253 6.18 5.80 0.38
C GLY A 253 4.77 6.28 0.70
N PRO A 254 4.05 6.93 -0.24
CA PRO A 254 2.68 7.33 -0.01
C PRO A 254 1.78 6.11 0.18
N THR A 255 0.93 6.15 1.21
CA THR A 255 -0.18 5.21 1.36
C THR A 255 -1.45 5.95 1.78
N VAL A 256 -2.61 5.57 1.23
CA VAL A 256 -3.83 6.37 1.30
C VAL A 256 -5.02 5.55 1.74
N ILE A 257 -5.82 6.11 2.64
CA ILE A 257 -7.09 5.52 3.07
C ILE A 257 -8.14 6.60 3.33
N LYS A 258 -9.42 6.26 3.15
CA LYS A 258 -10.53 7.14 3.52
C LYS A 258 -10.97 6.87 4.96
N ILE A 259 -10.98 7.91 5.79
CA ILE A 259 -11.43 7.87 7.19
C ILE A 259 -12.49 8.96 7.35
N GLY A 260 -13.74 8.54 7.55
CA GLY A 260 -14.89 9.44 7.46
C GLY A 260 -14.95 10.09 6.07
N ASP A 261 -15.06 11.42 6.04
CA ASP A 261 -15.15 12.19 4.79
C ASP A 261 -13.79 12.60 4.21
N TYR A 262 -12.68 12.19 4.85
CA TYR A 262 -11.34 12.64 4.48
C TYR A 262 -10.45 11.48 4.02
N TRP A 263 -9.77 11.70 2.91
CA TRP A 263 -8.58 10.95 2.52
C TRP A 263 -7.43 11.31 3.45
N HIS A 264 -6.78 10.30 4.00
CA HIS A 264 -5.57 10.37 4.80
C HIS A 264 -4.44 9.80 3.98
N LEU A 265 -3.47 10.64 3.62
CA LEU A 265 -2.25 10.27 2.92
C LEU A 265 -1.09 10.27 3.92
N TYR A 266 -0.60 9.08 4.26
CA TYR A 266 0.59 8.88 5.08
C TYR A 266 1.82 8.69 4.21
N PHE A 267 3.00 9.09 4.72
CA PHE A 267 4.27 9.00 3.98
C PHE A 267 5.47 9.13 4.93
N ASP A 268 6.62 8.57 4.55
CA ASP A 268 7.86 8.65 5.29
C ASP A 268 8.58 9.99 5.02
N LYS A 269 8.80 10.80 6.06
CA LYS A 269 9.70 11.98 6.01
C LYS A 269 11.11 11.54 6.38
N TYR A 270 11.70 10.67 5.57
CA TYR A 270 12.85 9.84 5.91
C TYR A 270 14.11 10.61 6.34
N MET A 271 14.34 11.80 5.79
CA MET A 271 15.46 12.66 6.21
C MET A 271 15.26 13.27 7.61
N LEU A 272 14.00 13.40 8.04
CA LEU A 272 13.60 13.92 9.34
C LEU A 272 13.31 12.82 10.37
N LYS A 273 13.42 11.54 9.98
CA LYS A 273 13.10 10.37 10.83
C LYS A 273 11.73 10.49 11.48
N SER A 274 10.73 10.91 10.71
CA SER A 274 9.35 11.09 11.17
C SER A 274 8.37 10.68 10.07
N TYR A 275 7.11 10.49 10.43
CA TYR A 275 6.04 10.22 9.47
C TYR A 275 5.19 11.47 9.21
N GLY A 276 4.67 11.58 7.99
CA GLY A 276 3.80 12.65 7.55
C GLY A 276 2.35 12.20 7.42
N LEU A 277 1.44 13.17 7.55
CA LEU A 277 0.03 13.01 7.19
C LEU A 277 -0.45 14.28 6.49
N LEU A 278 -0.96 14.11 5.27
CA LEU A 278 -1.82 15.10 4.63
C LEU A 278 -3.26 14.58 4.62
N VAL A 279 -4.22 15.46 4.90
CA VAL A 279 -5.65 15.13 4.80
C VAL A 279 -6.35 16.01 3.76
N SER A 280 -7.29 15.42 3.03
CA SER A 280 -8.09 16.12 2.02
C SER A 280 -9.47 15.48 1.89
N ASN A 281 -10.52 16.28 1.68
CA ASN A 281 -11.86 15.79 1.36
C ASN A 281 -12.20 15.87 -0.14
N ASP A 282 -11.34 16.51 -0.95
CA ASP A 282 -11.56 16.76 -2.37
C ASP A 282 -10.41 16.29 -3.28
N LEU A 283 -9.34 15.75 -2.68
CA LEU A 283 -8.10 15.32 -3.36
C LEU A 283 -7.32 16.46 -4.05
N ILE A 284 -7.70 17.71 -3.81
CA ILE A 284 -7.12 18.91 -4.41
C ILE A 284 -6.44 19.73 -3.32
N ASN A 285 -7.18 20.05 -2.26
CA ASN A 285 -6.71 20.85 -1.15
C ASN A 285 -6.24 19.93 -0.01
N TRP A 286 -4.95 19.99 0.30
CA TRP A 286 -4.30 19.15 1.29
C TRP A 286 -3.91 19.96 2.53
N ILE A 287 -4.24 19.42 3.71
CA ILE A 287 -3.89 20.02 5.00
C ILE A 287 -2.87 19.12 5.69
N ASP A 288 -1.71 19.67 6.04
CA ASP A 288 -0.71 18.95 6.82
C ASP A 288 -1.20 18.79 8.27
N LYS A 289 -1.33 17.52 8.70
CA LYS A 289 -1.70 17.10 10.06
C LYS A 289 -0.61 16.24 10.70
N SER A 290 0.61 16.29 10.18
CA SER A 290 1.75 15.51 10.67
C SER A 290 2.01 15.73 12.17
N ASN A 291 1.74 16.94 12.68
CA ASN A 291 1.88 17.26 14.10
C ASN A 291 0.84 16.57 15.02
N LYS A 292 -0.15 15.88 14.46
CA LYS A 292 -1.15 15.08 15.20
C LYS A 292 -0.81 13.60 15.21
N LEU A 293 0.14 13.16 14.38
CA LEU A 293 0.50 11.77 14.26
C LEU A 293 1.29 11.29 15.47
N ILE A 294 0.96 10.08 15.90
CA ILE A 294 1.79 9.27 16.79
C ILE A 294 2.00 7.94 16.08
N PHE A 295 3.25 7.59 15.79
CA PHE A 295 3.63 6.34 15.13
C PHE A 295 4.65 5.57 15.98
N PRO A 296 4.72 4.23 15.83
CA PRO A 296 5.81 3.43 16.38
C PRO A 296 7.18 3.96 15.95
N GLU A 297 8.14 3.91 16.86
CA GLU A 297 9.51 4.36 16.59
C GLU A 297 10.19 3.47 15.53
N GLY A 298 10.81 4.10 14.54
CA GLY A 298 11.54 3.40 13.48
C GLY A 298 10.65 2.77 12.41
N LEU A 299 9.34 3.04 12.44
CA LEU A 299 8.43 2.67 11.35
C LEU A 299 8.87 3.34 10.05
N ARG A 300 8.90 2.56 8.96
CA ARG A 300 9.20 3.01 7.60
C ARG A 300 8.04 2.70 6.64
N HIS A 301 8.25 2.98 5.36
CA HIS A 301 7.27 2.76 4.29
C HIS A 301 6.55 1.40 4.38
N GLY A 302 5.23 1.44 4.25
CA GLY A 302 4.36 0.31 4.01
C GLY A 302 2.94 0.82 3.80
N THR A 303 1.93 0.01 4.10
CA THR A 303 0.56 0.29 3.62
C THR A 303 -0.44 0.37 4.77
N VAL A 304 -1.31 1.39 4.71
CA VAL A 304 -2.49 1.47 5.56
C VAL A 304 -3.67 0.73 4.92
N PHE A 305 -4.39 -0.05 5.71
CA PHE A 305 -5.57 -0.78 5.25
C PHE A 305 -6.61 -0.94 6.36
N LYS A 306 -7.86 -1.17 5.99
CA LYS A 306 -8.96 -1.36 6.93
C LYS A 306 -9.22 -2.84 7.17
N VAL A 307 -9.56 -3.21 8.41
CA VAL A 307 -9.94 -4.57 8.79
C VAL A 307 -11.17 -4.59 9.70
N PRO A 308 -11.91 -5.71 9.77
CA PRO A 308 -12.92 -5.93 10.81
C PRO A 308 -12.29 -5.91 12.21
N ALA A 309 -13.06 -5.50 13.22
CA ALA A 309 -12.57 -5.43 14.60
C ALA A 309 -12.18 -6.82 15.17
N SER A 310 -12.78 -7.89 14.63
CA SER A 310 -12.43 -9.27 14.93
C SER A 310 -10.96 -9.60 14.63
N ILE A 311 -10.39 -9.04 13.56
CA ILE A 311 -8.98 -9.26 13.18
C ILE A 311 -8.04 -8.65 14.22
N LEU A 312 -8.30 -7.40 14.63
CA LEU A 312 -7.51 -6.77 15.69
C LEU A 312 -7.59 -7.53 17.01
N LYS A 313 -8.76 -8.09 17.35
CA LYS A 313 -8.92 -8.91 18.55
C LYS A 313 -8.06 -10.18 18.50
N ILE A 314 -7.98 -10.83 17.34
CA ILE A 314 -7.11 -12.00 17.13
C ILE A 314 -5.64 -11.60 17.31
N LEU A 315 -5.22 -10.49 16.69
CA LEU A 315 -3.84 -9.99 16.76
C LEU A 315 -3.42 -9.66 18.21
N LYS A 316 -4.29 -8.98 18.96
CA LYS A 316 -4.05 -8.64 20.36
C LYS A 316 -4.04 -9.84 21.30
N ALA A 317 -4.75 -10.92 20.97
CA ALA A 317 -4.73 -12.15 21.77
C ALA A 317 -3.39 -12.91 21.65
N LYS A 318 -2.50 -12.47 20.76
CA LYS A 318 -1.15 -13.03 20.53
C LYS A 318 -0.03 -12.11 21.02
N GLU A 319 -0.37 -11.02 21.73
CA GLU A 319 0.58 -10.16 22.44
C GLU A 319 1.22 -10.87 23.65
#